data_AF-A0A6I0EDJ8-F1
#
_entry.id   AF-A0A6I0EDJ8-F1
#
_cell.length_a   1.000
_cell.length_b   1.000
_cell.length_c   1.000
_cell.angle_alpha   90.00
_cell.angle_beta   90.00
_cell.angle_gamma   90.00
#
_symmetry.space_group_name_H-M   'P 1'
#
loop_
_entity.id
_entity.type
_entity.pdbx_description
1 polymer ?
#
loop_
_entity_poly.entity_id
_entity_poly.type
_entity_poly.pdbx_seq_one_letter_code
_entity_poly.pdbx_strand_id
1 'polypeptide(L)'
;MKHMGRDVLNHPQAMKIELLGSPDCPNTAIIREHLRTALKSIGADLTFQDINQDALPQSDLRRGWPTPTVLVNGRDLFDMAPPNSPAMACRIYPAGVPSAERIAARLRYDSTKRP
;
A
#
# COMPACT_ATOMS: atom_id res chain seq x y z
N MET A 1 -28.94 3.09 39.40
CA MET A 1 -27.94 2.18 38.82
C MET A 1 -27.53 2.77 37.48
N LYS A 2 -26.26 3.18 37.33
CA LYS A 2 -25.75 3.89 36.15
C LYS A 2 -25.44 2.86 35.07
N HIS A 3 -26.11 2.89 33.92
CA HIS A 3 -25.67 2.14 32.74
C HIS A 3 -24.73 3.03 31.93
N MET A 4 -23.43 2.76 32.07
CA MET A 4 -22.37 3.34 31.26
C MET A 4 -22.29 2.64 29.91
N GLY A 5 -22.40 3.44 28.85
CA GLY A 5 -21.48 3.48 27.70
C GLY A 5 -21.17 2.19 26.95
N ARG A 6 -21.74 2.05 25.76
CA ARG A 6 -21.07 1.45 24.60
C ARG A 6 -21.50 2.19 23.34
N ASP A 7 -21.02 3.43 23.20
CA ASP A 7 -21.01 4.11 21.92
C ASP A 7 -20.07 3.35 20.99
N VAL A 8 -20.67 2.53 20.12
CA VAL A 8 -20.00 1.83 19.03
C VAL A 8 -19.51 2.91 18.08
N LEU A 9 -18.25 3.32 18.22
CA LEU A 9 -17.62 4.27 17.32
C LEU A 9 -17.55 3.67 15.92
N ASN A 10 -18.52 4.06 15.09
CA ASN A 10 -18.51 3.90 13.65
C ASN A 10 -17.35 4.72 13.06
N HIS A 11 -16.13 4.21 13.18
CA HIS A 11 -15.02 4.75 12.42
C HIS A 11 -15.16 4.24 10.99
N PRO A 12 -15.26 5.12 9.97
CA PRO A 12 -15.00 4.68 8.61
C PRO A 12 -13.61 4.03 8.62
N GLN A 13 -13.50 2.75 8.25
CA GLN A 13 -12.20 2.09 8.20
C GLN A 13 -11.28 2.95 7.34
N ALA A 14 -10.26 3.54 7.97
CA ALA A 14 -9.29 4.35 7.28
C ALA A 14 -8.59 3.48 6.23
N MET A 15 -8.34 4.05 5.04
CA MET A 15 -7.66 3.34 3.97
C MET A 15 -6.30 2.82 4.47
N LYS A 16 -6.12 1.49 4.48
CA LYS A 16 -4.84 0.89 4.84
C LYS A 16 -3.93 0.90 3.61
N ILE A 17 -2.83 1.63 3.69
CA ILE A 17 -1.82 1.72 2.62
C ILE A 17 -0.53 1.09 3.11
N GLU A 18 0.04 0.19 2.31
CA GLU A 18 1.30 -0.51 2.58
C GLU A 18 2.23 -0.35 1.38
N LEU A 19 3.49 -0.02 1.64
CA LEU A 19 4.58 -0.15 0.66
C LEU A 19 5.38 -1.39 1.00
N LEU A 20 5.26 -2.42 0.16
CA LEU A 20 6.10 -3.61 0.21
C LEU A 20 7.39 -3.29 -0.55
N GLY A 21 8.51 -3.27 0.18
CA GLY A 21 9.81 -2.84 -0.30
C GLY A 21 10.93 -3.77 0.13
N SER A 22 12.11 -3.57 -0.47
CA SER A 22 13.39 -4.14 -0.02
C SER A 22 14.43 -3.01 -0.02
N PRO A 23 15.36 -2.97 0.96
CA PRO A 23 16.48 -2.02 0.97
C PRO A 23 17.39 -2.17 -0.26
N ASP A 24 17.49 -3.37 -0.84
CA ASP A 24 18.37 -3.67 -1.97
C ASP A 24 17.73 -3.37 -3.34
N CYS A 25 16.47 -2.92 -3.35
CA CYS A 25 15.76 -2.57 -4.58
C CYS A 25 15.77 -1.04 -4.80
N PRO A 26 16.45 -0.53 -5.85
CA PRO A 26 16.56 0.92 -6.09
C PRO A 26 15.21 1.59 -6.33
N ASN A 27 14.24 0.87 -6.90
CA ASN A 27 12.90 1.39 -7.15
C ASN A 27 12.09 1.61 -5.86
N THR A 28 12.43 0.95 -4.75
CA THR A 28 11.74 1.12 -3.46
C THR A 28 11.86 2.56 -2.96
N ALA A 29 13.06 3.14 -3.02
CA ALA A 29 13.27 4.52 -2.58
C ALA A 29 12.47 5.53 -3.43
N ILE A 30 12.42 5.31 -4.75
CA ILE A 30 11.70 6.15 -5.69
C ILE A 30 10.18 6.07 -5.42
N ILE A 31 9.63 4.85 -5.33
CA ILE A 31 8.21 4.65 -5.02
C ILE A 31 7.84 5.24 -3.67
N ARG A 32 8.69 5.08 -2.65
CA ARG A 32 8.47 5.65 -1.31
C ARG A 32 8.28 7.15 -1.37
N GLU A 33 9.15 7.86 -2.09
CA GLU A 33 9.07 9.31 -2.22
C GLU A 33 7.85 9.75 -3.03
N HIS A 34 7.59 9.06 -4.15
CA HIS A 34 6.41 9.33 -4.96
C HIS A 34 5.11 9.07 -4.20
N LEU A 35 5.06 8.02 -3.36
CA LEU A 35 3.91 7.71 -2.51
C LEU A 35 3.72 8.78 -1.43
N ARG A 36 4.79 9.23 -0.75
CA ARG A 36 4.72 10.36 0.20
C ARG A 36 4.14 11.62 -0.46
N THR A 37 4.65 11.97 -1.64
CA THR A 37 4.17 13.13 -2.40
C THR A 37 2.71 12.96 -2.83
N ALA A 38 2.33 11.76 -3.29
CA ALA A 38 0.96 11.46 -3.68
C ALA A 38 -0.03 11.62 -2.52
N LEU A 39 0.27 11.04 -1.35
CA LEU A 39 -0.59 11.13 -0.16
C LEU A 39 -0.74 12.57 0.31
N LYS A 40 0.36 13.34 0.36
CA LYS A 40 0.34 14.77 0.69
C LYS A 40 -0.56 15.57 -0.27
N SER A 41 -0.62 15.19 -1.56
CA SER A 41 -1.50 15.84 -2.54
C SER A 41 -2.99 15.49 -2.39
N ILE A 42 -3.31 14.39 -1.70
CA ILE A 42 -4.69 13.95 -1.46
C ILE A 42 -5.23 14.54 -0.16
N GLY A 43 -4.43 14.50 0.92
CA GLY A 43 -4.83 15.04 2.22
C GLY A 43 -3.79 14.75 3.31
N ALA A 44 -3.76 15.58 4.36
CA ALA A 44 -2.71 15.58 5.37
C ALA A 44 -2.68 14.33 6.28
N ASP A 45 -3.80 13.59 6.39
CA ASP A 45 -3.94 12.47 7.34
C ASP A 45 -3.63 11.10 6.72
N LEU A 46 -3.37 11.04 5.41
CA LEU A 46 -3.05 9.77 4.74
C LEU A 46 -1.58 9.40 4.95
N THR A 47 -1.36 8.19 5.44
CA THR A 47 -0.03 7.62 5.66
C THR A 47 0.03 6.20 5.11
N PHE A 48 1.23 5.63 5.06
CA PHE A 48 1.43 4.22 4.68
C PHE A 48 2.40 3.55 5.64
N GLN A 49 2.29 2.23 5.74
CA GLN A 49 3.26 1.38 6.41
C GLN A 49 4.35 0.97 5.43
N ASP A 50 5.61 1.25 5.77
CA ASP A 50 6.77 0.78 5.01
C ASP A 50 7.16 -0.62 5.52
N ILE A 51 7.05 -1.63 4.67
CA ILE A 51 7.28 -3.03 5.03
C ILE A 51 8.49 -3.52 4.28
N ASN A 52 9.54 -3.84 5.03
CA ASN A 52 10.69 -4.58 4.50
C ASN A 52 10.30 -6.05 4.28
N GLN A 53 10.13 -6.45 3.03
CA GLN A 53 9.76 -7.81 2.65
C GLN A 53 10.83 -8.84 3.03
N ASP A 54 12.10 -8.45 3.10
CA ASP A 54 13.22 -9.33 3.47
C ASP A 54 13.19 -9.69 4.96
N ALA A 55 12.56 -8.85 5.79
CA ALA A 55 12.40 -9.08 7.23
C ALA A 55 11.13 -9.87 7.58
N LEU A 56 10.29 -10.20 6.61
CA LEU A 56 9.06 -10.96 6.84
C LEU A 56 9.35 -12.46 7.02
N PRO A 57 8.52 -13.19 7.80
CA PRO A 57 8.60 -14.65 7.86
C PRO A 57 8.52 -15.27 6.46
N GLN A 58 9.24 -16.38 6.22
CA GLN A 58 9.29 -17.02 4.91
C GLN A 58 7.91 -17.40 4.37
N SER A 59 6.97 -17.75 5.26
CA SER A 59 5.58 -18.10 4.95
C SER A 59 4.64 -16.93 4.71
N ASP A 60 5.09 -15.68 4.92
CA ASP A 60 4.24 -14.50 4.73
C ASP A 60 3.97 -14.27 3.23
N LEU A 61 2.69 -14.31 2.84
CA LEU A 61 2.27 -14.11 1.44
C LEU A 61 2.63 -12.74 0.89
N ARG A 62 2.90 -11.74 1.75
CA ARG A 62 3.39 -10.44 1.27
C ARG A 62 4.75 -10.55 0.59
N ARG A 63 5.52 -11.61 0.86
CA ARG A 63 6.73 -11.95 0.10
C ARG A 63 6.44 -12.45 -1.32
N GLY A 64 5.21 -12.75 -1.68
CA GLY A 64 4.84 -13.09 -3.06
C GLY A 64 4.64 -11.87 -3.97
N TRP A 65 4.47 -10.68 -3.40
CA TRP A 65 4.36 -9.46 -4.21
C TRP A 65 5.73 -9.04 -4.73
N PRO A 66 5.84 -8.68 -6.01
CA PRO A 66 7.11 -8.23 -6.55
C PRO A 66 7.47 -6.83 -6.00
N THR A 67 8.74 -6.62 -5.69
CA THR A 67 9.24 -5.41 -5.05
C THR A 67 9.56 -4.30 -6.05
N PRO A 68 9.19 -3.03 -5.79
CA PRO A 68 8.24 -2.59 -4.77
C PRO A 68 6.77 -2.79 -5.22
N THR A 69 5.86 -2.91 -4.26
CA THR A 69 4.41 -2.93 -4.51
C THR A 69 3.67 -2.07 -3.49
N VAL A 70 2.74 -1.23 -3.96
CA VAL A 70 1.85 -0.45 -3.10
C VAL A 70 0.52 -1.19 -2.97
N LEU A 71 0.14 -1.57 -1.75
CA LEU A 71 -1.15 -2.18 -1.47
C LEU A 71 -2.11 -1.17 -0.86
N VAL A 72 -3.35 -1.19 -1.31
CA VAL A 72 -4.49 -0.47 -0.74
C VAL A 72 -5.51 -1.50 -0.27
N ASN A 73 -5.72 -1.58 1.03
CA ASN A 73 -6.59 -2.58 1.66
C ASN A 73 -6.27 -4.01 1.18
N GLY A 74 -4.98 -4.33 1.06
CA GLY A 74 -4.49 -5.64 0.62
C GLY A 74 -4.54 -5.91 -0.88
N ARG A 75 -5.01 -4.96 -1.71
CA ARG A 75 -5.02 -5.06 -3.18
C ARG A 75 -3.91 -4.23 -3.80
N ASP A 76 -3.31 -4.70 -4.88
CA ASP A 76 -2.33 -3.89 -5.61
C ASP A 76 -2.96 -2.64 -6.19
N LEU A 77 -2.31 -1.49 -5.96
CA LEU A 77 -2.74 -0.20 -6.48
C LEU A 77 -2.88 -0.22 -8.01
N PHE A 78 -2.06 -1.01 -8.71
CA PHE A 78 -2.06 -1.11 -10.17
C PHE A 78 -2.62 -2.45 -10.70
N ASP A 79 -3.54 -3.07 -9.94
CA ASP A 79 -4.35 -4.22 -10.37
C ASP A 79 -3.57 -5.52 -10.68
N MET A 80 -2.36 -5.70 -10.16
CA MET A 80 -1.71 -6.99 -10.16
C MET A 80 -2.50 -7.99 -9.29
N ALA A 81 -2.70 -9.19 -9.82
CA ALA A 81 -3.35 -10.27 -9.08
C ALA A 81 -2.53 -10.64 -7.83
N PRO A 82 -3.20 -10.96 -6.71
CA PRO A 82 -2.50 -11.36 -5.49
C PRO A 82 -1.70 -12.65 -5.70
N PRO A 83 -0.52 -12.77 -5.07
CA PRO A 83 0.28 -13.98 -5.14
C PRO A 83 -0.43 -15.12 -4.39
N ASN A 84 -0.23 -16.35 -4.87
CA ASN A 84 -0.70 -17.57 -4.20
C ASN A 84 0.41 -18.27 -3.38
N SER A 85 1.65 -17.79 -3.47
CA SER A 85 2.80 -18.32 -2.73
C SER A 85 3.84 -17.22 -2.46
N PRO A 86 4.63 -17.32 -1.38
CA PRO A 86 5.80 -16.48 -1.18
C PRO A 86 6.86 -16.74 -2.26
N ALA A 87 7.22 -15.72 -3.04
CA ALA A 87 8.25 -15.79 -4.06
C ALA A 87 8.80 -14.38 -4.32
N MET A 88 10.02 -14.11 -3.85
CA MET A 88 10.65 -12.80 -4.05
C MET A 88 10.90 -12.55 -5.53
N ALA A 89 10.46 -11.41 -6.03
CA ALA A 89 10.65 -10.99 -7.40
C ALA A 89 10.76 -9.46 -7.48
N CYS A 90 11.37 -8.95 -8.54
CA CYS A 90 11.36 -7.51 -8.83
C CYS A 90 10.12 -7.15 -9.64
N ARG A 91 9.51 -6.01 -9.32
CA ARG A 91 8.42 -5.46 -10.12
C ARG A 91 8.99 -4.69 -11.29
N ILE A 92 8.60 -5.08 -12.48
CA ILE A 92 8.89 -4.33 -13.70
C ILE A 92 7.73 -3.37 -13.94
N TYR A 93 8.07 -2.09 -14.10
CA TYR A 93 7.14 -1.07 -14.55
C TYR A 93 7.47 -0.71 -16.00
N PRO A 94 6.68 -1.17 -16.99
CA PRO A 94 7.03 -1.01 -18.41
C PRO A 94 7.18 0.46 -18.85
N ALA A 95 6.43 1.36 -18.22
CA ALA A 95 6.49 2.80 -18.46
C ALA A 95 7.41 3.55 -17.47
N GLY A 96 8.33 2.83 -16.80
CA GLY A 96 9.12 3.35 -15.69
C GLY A 96 8.35 3.41 -14.37
N VAL A 97 9.07 3.72 -13.29
CA VAL A 97 8.51 3.82 -11.94
C VAL A 97 7.36 4.84 -11.92
N PRO A 98 6.15 4.47 -11.47
CA PRO A 98 5.00 5.38 -11.42
C PRO A 98 5.31 6.70 -10.71
N SER A 99 4.99 7.82 -11.36
CA SER A 99 5.05 9.17 -10.79
C SER A 99 4.10 9.34 -9.60
N ALA A 100 4.37 10.33 -8.73
CA ALA A 100 3.47 10.71 -7.65
C ALA A 100 2.04 11.05 -8.14
N GLU A 101 1.90 11.73 -9.28
CA GLU A 101 0.60 12.10 -9.85
C GLU A 101 -0.22 10.86 -10.24
N ARG A 102 0.41 9.90 -10.93
CA ARG A 102 -0.20 8.61 -11.28
C ARG A 102 -0.61 7.80 -10.05
N ILE A 103 0.23 7.77 -9.01
CA ILE A 103 -0.11 7.12 -7.73
C ILE A 103 -1.33 7.81 -7.11
N ALA A 104 -1.34 9.15 -7.06
CA ALA A 104 -2.44 9.90 -6.46
C ALA A 104 -3.76 9.73 -7.23
N ALA A 105 -3.71 9.73 -8.56
CA ALA A 105 -4.87 9.48 -9.40
C ALA A 105 -5.48 8.10 -9.11
N ARG A 106 -4.63 7.08 -8.94
CA ARG A 106 -5.08 5.72 -8.68
C ARG A 106 -5.64 5.54 -7.28
N LEU A 107 -5.02 6.16 -6.26
CA LEU A 107 -5.54 6.17 -4.90
C LEU A 107 -6.93 6.85 -4.82
N ARG A 108 -7.13 7.98 -5.52
CA ARG A 108 -8.45 8.63 -5.59
C ARG A 108 -9.50 7.73 -6.24
N TYR A 109 -9.12 6.98 -7.29
CA TYR A 109 -10.01 6.01 -7.93
C TYR A 109 -10.38 4.83 -7.03
N ASP A 110 -9.42 4.32 -6.23
CA ASP A 110 -9.72 3.24 -5.28
C ASP A 110 -10.57 3.72 -4.10
N SER A 111 -10.41 4.98 -3.65
CA SER A 111 -11.27 5.60 -2.63
C SER A 111 -12.74 5.67 -3.01
N THR A 112 -13.06 5.80 -4.30
CA THR A 112 -14.45 5.91 -4.78
C THR A 112 -15.11 4.54 -4.98
N LYS A 113 -14.33 3.46 -5.07
CA LYS A 113 -14.81 2.07 -5.07
C LYS A 113 -15.04 1.56 -3.64
N ARG A 114 -15.87 2.27 -2.87
CA ARG A 114 -16.39 1.71 -1.62
C ARG A 114 -17.37 0.58 -1.98
N PRO A 115 -17.26 -0.63 -1.40
CA PRO A 115 -18.31 -1.64 -1.53
C PRO A 115 -19.63 -1.15 -0.92
#